data_AF-R0MFQ3-F1
#
_entry.id   AF-R0MFQ3-F1
#
_cell.length_a   1.000
_cell.length_b   1.000
_cell.length_c   1.000
_cell.angle_alpha   90.00
_cell.angle_beta   90.00
_cell.angle_gamma   90.00
#
_symmetry.space_group_name_H-M   'P 1'
#
loop_
_entity.id
_entity.type
_entity.pdbx_description
1 polymer ?
#
loop_
_entity_poly.entity_id
_entity_poly.type
_entity_poly.pdbx_seq_one_letter_code
_entity_poly.pdbx_strand_id
1 'polypeptide(L)'
;MGNIISKPKSTKATLKDLHFKITESEKKHKNLIRNNTKTKWRIIFWSGIFVLISLVFAFLDDQNIFIFLSIPILFSTIVYFLSSFYFSYRIDSYNLYVEELKEQRKELIEKLKTEENFLETIELVDRFEGDNTRHLHFSKINQKNKGVLSKVTDVILGGDPSKLYALICKECHYHNGMVPPGEYKMTEFVCYNCNTFNGKKDE
;
A
#
# COMPACT_ATOMS: atom_id res chain seq x y z
N MET A 1 33.80 16.55 23.82
CA MET A 1 32.55 16.75 23.04
C MET A 1 32.45 15.59 22.07
N GLY A 2 31.70 14.55 22.44
CA GLY A 2 31.66 13.27 21.75
C GLY A 2 30.79 13.34 20.49
N ASN A 3 31.35 12.88 19.38
CA ASN A 3 30.74 12.86 18.07
C ASN A 3 29.62 11.80 18.04
N ILE A 4 28.38 12.22 17.74
CA ILE A 4 27.21 11.33 17.65
C ILE A 4 27.23 10.70 16.25
N ILE A 5 28.02 9.65 16.09
CA ILE A 5 27.96 8.79 14.90
C ILE A 5 26.75 7.86 15.09
N SER A 6 25.56 8.35 14.75
CA SER A 6 24.39 7.48 14.63
C SER A 6 24.59 6.54 13.45
N LYS A 7 24.43 5.23 13.67
CA LYS A 7 24.41 4.24 12.58
C LYS A 7 23.41 4.67 11.49
N PRO A 8 23.76 4.55 10.20
CA PRO A 8 22.82 4.87 9.11
C PRO A 8 21.55 4.00 9.25
N LYS A 9 20.37 4.62 9.09
CA LYS A 9 19.09 3.90 9.14
C LYS A 9 19.11 2.78 8.09
N SER A 10 18.70 1.57 8.50
CA SER A 10 18.51 0.43 7.60
C SER A 10 17.61 0.84 6.43
N THR A 11 17.95 0.44 5.21
CA THR A 11 17.16 0.71 3.97
C THR A 11 15.69 0.35 4.12
N LYS A 12 15.38 -0.73 4.85
CA LYS A 12 14.00 -1.14 5.21
C LYS A 12 13.30 -0.15 6.14
N ALA A 13 14.03 0.45 7.09
CA ALA A 13 13.50 1.48 7.97
C ALA A 13 13.22 2.78 7.20
N THR A 14 14.07 3.14 6.24
CA THR A 14 13.87 4.28 5.34
C THR A 14 12.66 4.08 4.42
N LEU A 15 12.50 2.86 3.87
CA LEU A 15 11.32 2.51 3.07
C LEU A 15 10.03 2.61 3.89
N LYS A 16 10.04 2.11 5.14
CA LYS A 16 8.89 2.22 6.06
C LYS A 16 8.58 3.67 6.42
N ASP A 17 9.60 4.49 6.65
CA ASP A 17 9.46 5.93 6.92
C ASP A 17 8.84 6.67 5.73
N LEU A 18 9.28 6.35 4.51
CA LEU A 18 8.75 6.94 3.28
C LEU A 18 7.29 6.53 3.05
N HIS A 19 6.95 5.25 3.26
CA HIS A 19 5.57 4.79 3.24
C HIS A 19 4.68 5.52 4.24
N PHE A 20 5.16 5.70 5.47
CA PHE A 20 4.44 6.45 6.49
C PHE A 20 4.22 7.90 6.06
N LYS A 21 5.26 8.59 5.59
CA LYS A 21 5.19 9.97 5.08
C LYS A 21 4.21 10.13 3.92
N ILE A 22 4.19 9.18 2.98
CA ILE A 22 3.23 9.16 1.87
C ILE A 22 1.81 9.01 2.40
N THR A 23 1.55 8.04 3.30
CA THR A 23 0.19 7.86 3.85
C THR A 23 -0.27 9.06 4.67
N GLU A 24 0.63 9.72 5.39
CA GLU A 24 0.32 10.92 6.16
C GLU A 24 0.05 12.13 5.25
N SER A 25 0.86 12.34 4.22
CA SER A 25 0.69 13.43 3.26
C SER A 25 -0.59 13.26 2.43
N GLU A 26 -0.92 12.03 2.02
CA GLU A 26 -2.18 11.70 1.35
C GLU A 26 -3.40 11.96 2.25
N LYS A 27 -3.31 11.60 3.55
CA LYS A 27 -4.39 11.89 4.52
C LYS A 27 -4.57 13.39 4.73
N LYS A 28 -3.46 14.14 4.83
CA LYS A 28 -3.49 15.62 4.90
C LYS A 28 -4.14 16.19 3.64
N HIS A 29 -3.72 15.76 2.46
CA HIS A 29 -4.30 16.18 1.19
C HIS A 29 -5.81 15.95 1.11
N LYS A 30 -6.29 14.73 1.44
CA LYS A 30 -7.73 14.43 1.51
C LYS A 30 -8.48 15.32 2.50
N ASN A 31 -7.90 15.58 3.67
CA ASN A 31 -8.49 16.51 4.64
C ASN A 31 -8.55 17.95 4.12
N LEU A 32 -7.56 18.40 3.32
CA LEU A 32 -7.56 19.72 2.71
C LEU A 32 -8.64 19.87 1.65
N ILE A 33 -8.82 18.87 0.78
CA ILE A 33 -9.93 18.86 -0.18
C ILE A 33 -11.27 18.86 0.54
N ARG A 34 -11.41 18.03 1.58
CA ARG A 34 -12.63 17.98 2.40
C ARG A 34 -12.89 19.30 3.13
N ASN A 35 -11.86 19.99 3.59
CA ASN A 35 -12.01 21.30 4.23
C ASN A 35 -12.30 22.39 3.20
N ASN A 36 -11.67 22.37 2.01
CA ASN A 36 -11.95 23.30 0.92
C ASN A 36 -13.43 23.22 0.49
N THR A 37 -13.95 22.01 0.25
CA THR A 37 -15.37 21.81 -0.07
C THR A 37 -16.29 22.32 1.04
N LYS A 38 -16.00 22.02 2.31
CA LYS A 38 -16.74 22.58 3.46
C LYS A 38 -16.68 24.11 3.52
N THR A 39 -15.51 24.70 3.28
CA THR A 39 -15.33 26.16 3.29
C THR A 39 -16.10 26.82 2.16
N LYS A 40 -16.13 26.24 0.94
CA LYS A 40 -16.96 26.72 -0.16
C LYS A 40 -18.45 26.74 0.19
N TRP A 41 -18.96 25.65 0.76
CA TRP A 41 -20.36 25.59 1.22
C TRP A 41 -20.66 26.60 2.33
N ARG A 42 -19.73 26.80 3.28
CA ARG A 42 -19.86 27.83 4.32
C ARG A 42 -19.92 29.23 3.71
N ILE A 43 -19.05 29.55 2.75
CA ILE A 43 -19.05 30.86 2.07
C ILE A 43 -20.39 31.09 1.35
N ILE A 44 -20.89 30.11 0.60
CA ILE A 44 -22.18 30.21 -0.11
C ILE A 44 -23.35 30.40 0.87
N PHE A 45 -23.33 29.65 1.97
CA PHE A 45 -24.36 29.74 3.00
C PHE A 45 -24.37 31.12 3.68
N TRP A 46 -23.20 31.60 4.12
CA TRP A 46 -23.07 32.89 4.77
C TRP A 46 -23.29 34.07 3.82
N SER A 47 -22.92 33.95 2.53
CA SER A 47 -23.23 34.97 1.53
C SER A 47 -24.73 35.10 1.28
N GLY A 48 -25.45 33.97 1.26
CA GLY A 48 -26.92 33.97 1.17
C GLY A 48 -27.57 34.67 2.36
N ILE A 49 -27.13 34.37 3.59
CA ILE A 49 -27.60 35.06 4.80
C ILE A 49 -27.30 36.55 4.74
N PHE A 50 -26.09 36.93 4.32
CA PHE A 50 -25.68 38.32 4.24
C PHE A 50 -26.54 39.12 3.25
N VAL A 51 -26.80 38.57 2.06
CA VAL A 51 -27.71 39.16 1.06
C VAL A 51 -29.13 39.29 1.62
N LEU A 52 -29.65 38.26 2.30
CA LEU A 52 -30.99 38.31 2.89
C LEU A 52 -31.12 39.42 3.95
N ILE A 53 -30.12 39.56 4.83
CA ILE A 53 -30.09 40.62 5.83
C ILE A 53 -30.05 41.99 5.14
N SER A 54 -29.18 42.16 4.13
CA SER A 54 -29.10 43.41 3.36
C SER A 54 -30.42 43.79 2.68
N LEU A 55 -31.18 42.81 2.18
CA LEU A 55 -32.51 43.03 1.60
C LEU A 55 -33.55 43.46 2.63
N VAL A 56 -33.54 42.88 3.83
CA VAL A 56 -34.44 43.28 4.92
C VAL A 56 -34.20 44.74 5.33
N PHE A 57 -32.93 45.15 5.48
CA PHE A 57 -32.60 46.54 5.79
C PHE A 57 -33.01 47.50 4.68
N ALA A 58 -32.78 47.13 3.41
CA ALA A 58 -33.19 47.96 2.28
C ALA A 58 -34.71 48.20 2.23
N PHE A 59 -35.51 47.19 2.64
CA PHE A 59 -36.97 47.29 2.69
C PHE A 59 -37.46 48.14 3.88
N LEU A 60 -36.78 48.11 5.02
CA LEU A 60 -37.17 48.89 6.21
C LEU A 60 -36.89 50.39 6.06
N ASP A 61 -35.81 50.76 5.38
CA ASP A 61 -35.35 52.15 5.26
C ASP A 61 -35.71 52.82 3.91
N ASP A 62 -36.57 52.19 3.10
CA ASP A 62 -36.96 52.62 1.73
C ASP A 62 -35.75 52.97 0.84
N GLN A 63 -34.65 52.26 1.02
CA GLN A 63 -33.39 52.53 0.34
C GLN A 63 -33.32 51.90 -1.05
N ASN A 64 -32.36 52.37 -1.86
CA ASN A 64 -32.10 51.83 -3.19
C ASN A 64 -31.65 50.34 -3.15
N ILE A 65 -32.59 49.43 -3.40
CA ILE A 65 -32.39 47.97 -3.39
C ILE A 65 -31.17 47.54 -4.22
N PHE A 66 -30.91 48.18 -5.37
CA PHE A 66 -29.79 47.84 -6.25
C PHE A 66 -28.41 47.98 -5.59
N ILE A 67 -28.21 48.99 -4.75
CA ILE A 67 -26.94 49.22 -4.04
C ILE A 67 -26.73 48.12 -2.99
N PHE A 68 -27.80 47.81 -2.24
CA PHE A 68 -27.78 46.81 -1.18
C PHE A 68 -27.70 45.38 -1.69
N LEU A 69 -28.05 45.12 -2.96
CA LEU A 69 -27.84 43.81 -3.59
C LEU A 69 -26.44 43.67 -4.20
N SER A 70 -25.94 44.72 -4.86
CA SER A 70 -24.66 44.67 -5.58
C SER A 70 -23.45 44.54 -4.65
N ILE A 71 -23.40 45.29 -3.55
CA ILE A 71 -22.25 45.28 -2.62
C ILE A 71 -22.03 43.90 -1.96
N PRO A 72 -23.05 43.24 -1.37
CA PRO A 72 -22.91 41.90 -0.80
C PRO A 72 -22.50 40.83 -1.80
N ILE A 73 -23.04 40.92 -3.03
CA ILE A 73 -22.70 39.97 -4.10
C ILE A 73 -21.23 40.16 -4.50
N LEU A 74 -20.79 41.39 -4.75
CA LEU A 74 -19.40 41.69 -5.11
C LEU A 74 -18.42 41.28 -4.00
N PHE A 75 -18.75 41.56 -2.74
CA PHE A 75 -17.93 41.12 -1.61
C PHE A 75 -17.83 39.58 -1.55
N SER A 76 -18.96 38.89 -1.72
CA SER A 76 -19.01 37.42 -1.66
C SER A 76 -18.25 36.76 -2.81
N THR A 77 -18.29 37.32 -4.02
CA THR A 77 -17.53 36.82 -5.17
C THR A 77 -16.03 37.01 -4.99
N ILE A 78 -15.60 38.16 -4.45
CA ILE A 78 -14.20 38.42 -4.11
C ILE A 78 -13.69 37.43 -3.07
N VAL A 79 -14.44 37.24 -1.97
CA VAL A 79 -14.08 36.28 -0.91
C VAL A 79 -14.02 34.85 -1.44
N TYR A 80 -14.98 34.45 -2.28
CA TYR A 80 -14.97 33.13 -2.92
C TYR A 80 -13.75 32.95 -3.82
N PHE A 81 -13.41 33.94 -4.64
CA PHE A 81 -12.26 33.88 -5.55
C PHE A 81 -10.94 33.79 -4.78
N LEU A 82 -10.72 34.64 -3.78
CA LEU A 82 -9.51 34.64 -2.95
C LEU A 82 -9.35 33.31 -2.21
N SER A 83 -10.43 32.81 -1.59
CA SER A 83 -10.43 31.50 -0.94
C SER A 83 -10.11 30.39 -1.94
N SER A 84 -10.77 30.39 -3.11
CA SER A 84 -10.55 29.37 -4.13
C SER A 84 -9.11 29.36 -4.64
N PHE A 85 -8.53 30.54 -4.89
CA PHE A 85 -7.15 30.70 -5.34
C PHE A 85 -6.15 30.22 -4.28
N TYR A 86 -6.36 30.58 -3.01
CA TYR A 86 -5.54 30.11 -1.90
C TYR A 86 -5.59 28.58 -1.78
N PHE A 87 -6.79 27.99 -1.79
CA PHE A 87 -6.93 26.54 -1.66
C PHE A 87 -6.40 25.79 -2.89
N SER A 88 -6.58 26.30 -4.12
CA SER A 88 -6.04 25.67 -5.33
C SER A 88 -4.51 25.66 -5.29
N TYR A 89 -3.88 26.82 -5.02
CA TYR A 89 -2.43 26.91 -4.90
C TYR A 89 -1.87 25.94 -3.84
N ARG A 90 -2.54 25.86 -2.69
CA ARG A 90 -2.13 25.00 -1.58
C ARG A 90 -2.34 23.52 -1.89
N ILE A 91 -3.40 23.15 -2.59
CA ILE A 91 -3.67 21.77 -3.01
C ILE A 91 -2.64 21.32 -4.05
N ASP A 92 -2.34 22.16 -5.04
CA ASP A 92 -1.40 21.86 -6.12
C ASP A 92 0.03 21.68 -5.59
N SER A 93 0.44 22.53 -4.66
CA SER A 93 1.75 22.39 -3.99
C SER A 93 1.86 21.04 -3.24
N TYR A 94 0.77 20.59 -2.60
CA TYR A 94 0.73 19.28 -1.93
C TYR A 94 0.73 18.11 -2.92
N ASN A 95 0.08 18.26 -4.08
CA ASN A 95 0.11 17.25 -5.14
C ASN A 95 1.54 17.03 -5.64
N LEU A 96 2.27 18.11 -5.93
CA LEU A 96 3.66 18.05 -6.36
C LEU A 96 4.54 17.34 -5.32
N TYR A 97 4.35 17.68 -4.04
CA TYR A 97 5.09 17.04 -2.94
C TYR A 97 4.82 15.53 -2.83
N VAL A 98 3.57 15.09 -3.00
CA VAL A 98 3.21 13.67 -2.94
C VAL A 98 3.80 12.90 -4.11
N GLU A 99 3.77 13.47 -5.32
CA GLU A 99 4.37 12.86 -6.50
C GLU A 99 5.89 12.72 -6.37
N GLU A 100 6.57 13.72 -5.80
CA GLU A 100 8.01 13.63 -5.49
C GLU A 100 8.33 12.45 -4.54
N LEU A 101 7.55 12.29 -3.46
CA LEU A 101 7.73 11.18 -2.52
C LEU A 101 7.48 9.81 -3.17
N LYS A 102 6.51 9.72 -4.11
CA LYS A 102 6.25 8.49 -4.86
C LYS A 102 7.40 8.16 -5.80
N GLU A 103 7.97 9.16 -6.45
CA GLU A 103 9.12 8.95 -7.34
C GLU A 103 10.35 8.51 -6.55
N GLN A 104 10.64 9.15 -5.40
CA GLN A 104 11.71 8.70 -4.49
C GLN A 104 11.53 7.24 -4.06
N ARG A 105 10.29 6.80 -3.81
CA ARG A 105 9.99 5.40 -3.47
C ARG A 105 10.28 4.48 -4.65
N LYS A 106 9.89 4.88 -5.85
CA LYS A 106 10.09 4.10 -7.08
C LYS A 106 11.57 3.97 -7.40
N GLU A 107 12.33 5.06 -7.34
CA GLU A 107 13.78 5.08 -7.53
C GLU A 107 14.48 4.21 -6.49
N LEU A 108 14.07 4.25 -5.22
CA LEU A 108 14.65 3.40 -4.19
C LEU A 108 14.36 1.91 -4.45
N ILE A 109 13.16 1.58 -4.92
CA ILE A 109 12.81 0.19 -5.32
C ILE A 109 13.63 -0.24 -6.53
N GLU A 110 13.84 0.65 -7.50
CA GLU A 110 14.64 0.38 -8.70
C GLU A 110 16.12 0.19 -8.35
N LYS A 111 16.69 1.04 -7.50
CA LYS A 111 18.04 0.86 -6.93
C LYS A 111 18.17 -0.48 -6.23
N LEU A 112 17.18 -0.85 -5.42
CA LEU A 112 17.14 -2.17 -4.78
C LEU A 112 17.10 -3.29 -5.83
N LYS A 113 16.31 -3.17 -6.91
CA LYS A 113 16.27 -4.17 -8.00
C LYS A 113 17.57 -4.26 -8.80
N THR A 114 18.26 -3.14 -9.02
CA THR A 114 19.55 -3.11 -9.71
C THR A 114 20.67 -3.65 -8.82
N GLU A 115 20.61 -3.41 -7.51
CA GLU A 115 21.38 -4.16 -6.51
C GLU A 115 20.94 -5.63 -6.41
N GLU A 116 19.71 -6.00 -6.81
CA GLU A 116 19.30 -7.40 -6.99
C GLU A 116 19.84 -8.02 -8.30
N ASN A 117 20.24 -7.25 -9.34
CA ASN A 117 21.09 -7.82 -10.42
C ASN A 117 22.49 -8.19 -9.91
N PHE A 118 22.92 -7.65 -8.77
CA PHE A 118 24.07 -8.17 -8.02
C PHE A 118 23.74 -9.49 -7.28
N LEU A 119 22.45 -9.80 -6.99
CA LEU A 119 22.04 -11.17 -6.61
C LEU A 119 22.10 -12.16 -7.78
N GLU A 120 21.83 -11.71 -9.02
CA GLU A 120 22.06 -12.53 -10.22
C GLU A 120 23.56 -12.78 -10.44
N THR A 121 24.40 -11.82 -10.06
CA THR A 121 25.86 -12.00 -10.02
C THR A 121 26.25 -13.01 -8.93
N ILE A 122 25.56 -13.02 -7.79
CA ILE A 122 25.69 -14.08 -6.78
C ILE A 122 25.18 -15.43 -7.30
N GLU A 123 24.14 -15.48 -8.14
CA GLU A 123 23.66 -16.71 -8.80
C GLU A 123 24.71 -17.27 -9.79
N LEU A 124 25.41 -16.38 -10.50
CA LEU A 124 26.59 -16.73 -11.29
C LEU A 124 27.72 -17.28 -10.41
N VAL A 125 28.00 -16.66 -9.26
CA VAL A 125 28.97 -17.17 -8.27
C VAL A 125 28.51 -18.52 -7.66
N ASP A 126 27.22 -18.71 -7.40
CA ASP A 126 26.62 -19.95 -6.86
C ASP A 126 26.74 -21.12 -7.87
N ARG A 127 26.71 -20.82 -9.16
CA ARG A 127 26.98 -21.77 -10.25
C ARG A 127 28.45 -22.24 -10.26
N PHE A 128 29.38 -21.43 -9.73
CA PHE A 128 30.80 -21.77 -9.58
C PHE A 128 31.18 -22.31 -8.18
N GLU A 129 30.38 -22.08 -7.13
CA GLU A 129 30.72 -22.43 -5.73
C GLU A 129 29.94 -23.61 -5.09
N GLY A 130 28.91 -24.19 -5.71
CA GLY A 130 28.51 -25.59 -5.44
C GLY A 130 27.76 -25.93 -4.13
N ASP A 131 27.26 -27.17 -4.10
CA ASP A 131 26.21 -27.83 -3.27
C ASP A 131 26.12 -27.58 -1.74
N ASN A 132 27.08 -26.92 -1.10
CA ASN A 132 27.18 -26.93 0.36
C ASN A 132 26.27 -25.92 1.09
N THR A 133 25.65 -24.97 0.38
CA THR A 133 24.97 -23.81 1.01
C THR A 133 23.44 -23.77 0.82
N ARG A 134 22.88 -24.56 -0.11
CA ARG A 134 21.47 -24.43 -0.55
C ARG A 134 20.43 -24.85 0.51
N HIS A 135 20.74 -25.83 1.36
CA HIS A 135 19.82 -26.30 2.41
C HIS A 135 19.56 -25.27 3.52
N LEU A 136 20.52 -24.38 3.79
CA LEU A 136 20.39 -23.38 4.85
C LEU A 136 19.47 -22.22 4.44
N HIS A 137 19.28 -21.98 3.14
CA HIS A 137 18.55 -20.81 2.64
C HIS A 137 17.04 -21.03 2.51
N PHE A 138 16.60 -22.24 2.12
CA PHE A 138 15.17 -22.54 1.88
C PHE A 138 14.29 -22.54 3.16
N SER A 139 14.86 -22.81 4.33
CA SER A 139 14.11 -22.75 5.60
C SER A 139 13.70 -21.32 6.01
N LYS A 140 14.43 -20.30 5.53
CA LYS A 140 14.21 -18.88 5.90
C LYS A 140 13.15 -18.16 5.06
N ILE A 141 12.88 -18.63 3.84
CA ILE A 141 11.94 -17.95 2.91
C ILE A 141 10.48 -18.22 3.31
N ASN A 142 10.19 -19.40 3.88
CA ASN A 142 8.83 -19.83 4.21
C ASN A 142 8.20 -19.14 5.44
N GLN A 143 8.94 -18.26 6.14
CA GLN A 143 8.42 -17.58 7.34
C GLN A 143 7.92 -16.15 7.08
N LYS A 144 8.20 -15.53 5.93
CA LYS A 144 8.09 -14.06 5.82
C LYS A 144 6.78 -13.52 5.25
N ASN A 145 5.95 -14.36 4.64
CA ASN A 145 4.68 -13.95 4.01
C ASN A 145 3.46 -14.65 4.63
N LYS A 146 3.27 -14.56 5.94
CA LYS A 146 1.97 -14.87 6.57
C LYS A 146 1.10 -13.62 6.59
N GLY A 147 0.48 -13.35 5.44
CA GLY A 147 -0.57 -12.35 5.24
C GLY A 147 -1.71 -12.95 4.42
N VAL A 148 -2.80 -12.18 4.23
CA VAL A 148 -4.13 -12.50 3.62
C VAL A 148 -4.17 -13.60 2.54
N LEU A 149 -3.09 -13.77 1.78
CA LEU A 149 -2.90 -14.84 0.80
C LEU A 149 -3.11 -16.25 1.38
N SER A 150 -2.74 -16.51 2.64
CA SER A 150 -2.96 -17.82 3.29
C SER A 150 -4.44 -18.20 3.39
N LYS A 151 -5.33 -17.25 3.69
CA LYS A 151 -6.78 -17.53 3.78
C LYS A 151 -7.40 -17.81 2.42
N VAL A 152 -6.86 -17.21 1.36
CA VAL A 152 -7.34 -17.41 -0.01
C VAL A 152 -6.87 -18.77 -0.54
N THR A 153 -5.63 -19.17 -0.23
CA THR A 153 -5.15 -20.52 -0.55
C THR A 153 -5.93 -21.59 0.18
N ASP A 154 -6.29 -21.38 1.46
CA ASP A 154 -7.07 -22.36 2.22
C ASP A 154 -8.50 -22.56 1.66
N VAL A 155 -9.10 -21.49 1.11
CA VAL A 155 -10.44 -21.51 0.50
C VAL A 155 -10.42 -22.11 -0.92
N ILE A 156 -9.38 -21.85 -1.70
CA ILE A 156 -9.25 -22.36 -3.08
C ILE A 156 -8.73 -23.80 -3.10
N LEU A 157 -7.83 -24.17 -2.17
CA LEU A 157 -7.15 -25.47 -2.14
C LEU A 157 -7.80 -26.47 -1.17
N GLY A 158 -8.85 -26.08 -0.45
CA GLY A 158 -9.69 -27.03 0.28
C GLY A 158 -9.02 -27.70 1.48
N GLY A 159 -8.25 -26.98 2.29
CA GLY A 159 -7.80 -27.49 3.59
C GLY A 159 -6.53 -26.83 4.17
N ASP A 160 -6.38 -26.93 5.49
CA ASP A 160 -5.18 -26.50 6.23
C ASP A 160 -3.99 -27.41 5.86
N PRO A 161 -2.89 -26.88 5.29
CA PRO A 161 -1.73 -27.66 4.86
C PRO A 161 -1.04 -28.40 6.03
N SER A 162 -1.29 -27.98 7.28
CA SER A 162 -0.74 -28.62 8.48
C SER A 162 -1.38 -29.98 8.79
N LYS A 163 -2.50 -30.33 8.14
CA LYS A 163 -3.27 -31.55 8.40
C LYS A 163 -3.15 -32.61 7.31
N LEU A 164 -2.23 -32.42 6.35
CA LEU A 164 -2.00 -33.34 5.25
C LEU A 164 -0.82 -34.28 5.56
N TYR A 165 -0.85 -35.47 4.96
CA TYR A 165 0.25 -36.43 5.04
C TYR A 165 1.18 -36.30 3.85
N ALA A 166 2.48 -36.46 4.11
CA ALA A 166 3.52 -36.39 3.07
C ALA A 166 3.61 -37.70 2.27
N LEU A 167 3.66 -37.57 0.95
CA LEU A 167 3.95 -38.66 0.01
C LEU A 167 5.47 -38.82 -0.11
N ILE A 168 6.04 -39.68 0.72
CA ILE A 168 7.48 -39.99 0.72
C ILE A 168 7.73 -41.26 -0.09
N CYS A 169 8.67 -41.20 -1.05
CA CYS A 169 9.06 -42.37 -1.82
C CYS A 169 9.68 -43.46 -0.93
N LYS A 170 9.28 -44.71 -1.11
CA LYS A 170 9.83 -45.86 -0.38
C LYS A 170 11.30 -46.18 -0.69
N GLU A 171 11.79 -45.76 -1.86
CA GLU A 171 13.12 -46.14 -2.35
C GLU A 171 14.16 -45.02 -2.19
N CYS A 172 13.82 -43.80 -2.58
CA CYS A 172 14.75 -42.66 -2.51
C CYS A 172 14.38 -41.63 -1.42
N HIS A 173 13.31 -41.87 -0.65
CA HIS A 173 12.81 -40.97 0.42
C HIS A 173 12.52 -39.53 -0.02
N TYR A 174 12.39 -39.29 -1.32
CA TYR A 174 12.04 -37.98 -1.86
C TYR A 174 10.58 -37.62 -1.57
N HIS A 175 10.33 -36.35 -1.26
CA HIS A 175 9.00 -35.81 -1.00
C HIS A 175 8.27 -35.48 -2.31
N ASN A 176 7.17 -36.16 -2.59
CA ASN A 176 6.40 -36.06 -3.84
C ASN A 176 5.07 -35.29 -3.70
N GLY A 177 4.82 -34.67 -2.56
CA GLY A 177 3.62 -33.86 -2.33
C GLY A 177 2.89 -34.22 -1.04
N MET A 178 1.68 -33.69 -0.89
CA MET A 178 0.84 -33.84 0.29
C MET A 178 -0.54 -34.35 -0.11
N VAL A 179 -1.16 -35.14 0.74
CA VAL A 179 -2.51 -35.68 0.51
C VAL A 179 -3.30 -35.71 1.82
N PRO A 180 -4.64 -35.50 1.78
CA PRO A 180 -5.47 -35.59 2.97
C PRO A 180 -5.40 -36.98 3.63
N PRO A 181 -5.54 -37.07 4.96
CA PRO A 181 -5.42 -38.34 5.68
C PRO A 181 -6.47 -39.38 5.26
N GLY A 182 -7.65 -38.95 4.78
CA GLY A 182 -8.68 -39.85 4.27
C GLY A 182 -8.33 -40.53 2.94
N GLU A 183 -7.50 -39.88 2.12
CA GLU A 183 -7.09 -40.39 0.81
C GLU A 183 -5.73 -41.10 0.85
N TYR A 184 -4.89 -40.80 1.85
CA TYR A 184 -3.52 -41.30 1.96
C TYR A 184 -3.39 -42.82 1.79
N LYS A 185 -4.35 -43.60 2.29
CA LYS A 185 -4.35 -45.07 2.17
C LYS A 185 -4.60 -45.54 0.73
N MET A 186 -5.38 -44.78 -0.05
CA MET A 186 -5.81 -45.15 -1.39
C MET A 186 -4.97 -44.51 -2.49
N THR A 187 -4.12 -43.54 -2.15
CA THR A 187 -3.27 -42.83 -3.10
C THR A 187 -2.12 -43.70 -3.57
N GLU A 188 -2.04 -43.90 -4.87
CA GLU A 188 -0.90 -44.50 -5.57
C GLU A 188 -0.19 -43.38 -6.34
N PHE A 189 1.14 -43.37 -6.35
CA PHE A 189 1.91 -42.35 -7.08
C PHE A 189 3.22 -42.90 -7.64
N VAL A 190 3.66 -42.32 -8.76
CA VAL A 190 5.01 -42.56 -9.32
C VAL A 190 5.93 -41.45 -8.81
N CYS A 191 7.09 -41.82 -8.26
CA CYS A 191 8.06 -40.85 -7.75
C CYS A 191 8.67 -40.04 -8.89
N TYR A 192 8.63 -38.70 -8.83
CA TYR A 192 9.23 -37.84 -9.86
C TYR A 192 10.77 -37.88 -9.89
N ASN A 193 11.41 -38.29 -8.78
CA ASN A 193 12.88 -38.32 -8.68
C ASN A 193 13.48 -39.63 -9.21
N CYS A 194 12.86 -40.79 -8.92
CA CYS A 194 13.41 -42.10 -9.27
C CYS A 194 12.47 -42.98 -10.12
N ASN A 195 11.29 -42.47 -10.48
CA ASN A 195 10.26 -43.18 -11.26
C ASN A 195 9.72 -44.48 -10.65
N THR A 196 10.04 -44.78 -9.39
CA THR A 196 9.47 -45.93 -8.67
C THR A 196 7.98 -45.74 -8.40
N PHE A 197 7.18 -46.77 -8.68
CA PHE A 197 5.76 -46.81 -8.31
C PHE A 197 5.59 -47.09 -6.81
N ASN A 198 4.92 -46.17 -6.12
CA ASN A 198 4.50 -46.27 -4.72
C ASN A 198 3.02 -46.60 -4.70
N GLY A 199 2.70 -47.88 -4.51
CA GLY A 199 1.34 -48.38 -4.39
C GLY A 199 0.67 -48.00 -3.07
N LYS A 200 -0.56 -48.49 -2.88
CA LYS A 200 -1.35 -48.29 -1.65
C LYS A 200 -0.59 -48.80 -0.43
N LYS A 201 -0.78 -48.12 0.70
CA LYS A 201 -0.29 -48.61 1.99
C LYS A 201 -1.32 -49.58 2.56
N ASP A 202 -0.94 -50.85 2.61
CA ASP A 202 -1.66 -51.88 3.38
C ASP A 202 -1.58 -51.54 4.89
N GLU A 203 -2.59 -51.95 5.66
CA GLU A 203 -2.66 -51.69 7.12
C GLU A 203 -1.45 -52.17 7.92
#